data_AF-A0A447KU96-F1
#
_entry.id   AF-A0A447KU96-F1
#
_cell.length_a   1.000
_cell.length_b   1.000
_cell.length_c   1.000
_cell.angle_alpha   90.00
_cell.angle_beta   90.00
_cell.angle_gamma   90.00
#
_symmetry.space_group_name_H-M   'P 1'
#
loop_
_entity.id
_entity.type
_entity.pdbx_description
1 polymer ?
#
loop_
_entity_poly.entity_id
_entity_poly.type
_entity_poly.pdbx_seq_one_letter_code
_entity_poly.pdbx_strand_id
1 'polypeptide(L)'
;MAGNSIGQLFRVTTFGESHGVALGCIVDGVPPGIPLTEEDLQHDLDRRRPGTSRYTTQRREPDRVRILSGVFDGVTTGTSIGLLIENTDQRSQDYGAIKDLFRPGHADYTYEQKYGVRDYRGGGRSSARETAMRVAAGAIAKKYLELKFGVKVRGYLAQIGDVTCELKDWSRLSRTRSSARTRTSWKRWTN
;
A
#
# COMPACT_ATOMS: atom_id res chain seq x y z
N MET A 1 7.36 15.97 0.63
CA MET A 1 6.15 16.50 1.28
C MET A 1 6.48 16.77 2.74
N ALA A 2 6.31 18.00 3.20
CA ALA A 2 6.40 18.30 4.63
C ALA A 2 5.09 17.85 5.29
N GLY A 3 5.17 16.92 6.24
CA GLY A 3 4.00 16.41 6.97
C GLY A 3 3.46 15.06 6.46
N ASN A 4 2.37 14.62 7.09
CA ASN A 4 1.73 13.32 6.86
C ASN A 4 0.38 13.42 6.13
N SER A 5 0.06 14.60 5.58
CA SER A 5 -1.17 14.85 4.83
C SER A 5 -0.90 15.09 3.35
N ILE A 6 -1.78 14.59 2.48
CA ILE A 6 -1.80 14.88 1.04
C ILE A 6 -3.22 15.26 0.60
N GLY A 7 -3.35 16.22 -0.31
CA GLY A 7 -4.63 16.71 -0.83
C GLY A 7 -5.12 17.99 -0.12
N GLN A 8 -6.15 18.62 -0.70
CA GLN A 8 -6.75 19.86 -0.20
C GLN A 8 -8.18 19.61 0.30
N LEU A 9 -9.11 19.32 -0.60
CA LEU A 9 -10.50 18.98 -0.27
C LEU A 9 -10.60 17.52 0.14
N PHE A 10 -10.30 16.60 -0.79
CA PHE A 10 -10.06 15.21 -0.45
C PHE A 10 -8.66 15.10 0.15
N ARG A 11 -8.57 14.99 1.47
CA ARG A 11 -7.32 15.06 2.21
C ARG A 11 -7.08 13.78 2.99
N VAL A 12 -5.94 13.16 2.76
CA VAL A 12 -5.54 11.90 3.40
C VAL A 12 -4.40 12.20 4.37
N THR A 13 -4.62 11.91 5.65
CA THR A 13 -3.61 12.06 6.70
C THR A 13 -3.27 10.69 7.27
N THR A 14 -2.04 10.22 7.10
CA THR A 14 -1.64 8.86 7.50
C THR A 14 -0.83 8.87 8.81
N PHE A 15 -0.86 7.77 9.55
CA PHE A 15 -0.05 7.55 10.77
C PHE A 15 0.41 6.09 10.86
N GLY A 16 1.33 5.83 11.80
CA GLY A 16 1.89 4.51 12.07
C GLY A 16 3.17 4.19 11.29
N GLU A 17 3.86 3.18 11.82
CA GLU A 17 5.15 2.68 11.37
C GLU A 17 5.05 1.18 11.05
N SER A 18 5.98 0.66 10.24
CA SER A 18 5.94 -0.74 9.82
C SER A 18 6.15 -1.78 10.93
N HIS A 19 6.64 -1.37 12.10
CA HIS A 19 6.83 -2.21 13.30
C HIS A 19 6.07 -1.65 14.50
N GLY A 20 5.13 -0.72 14.25
CA GLY A 20 4.13 -0.33 15.25
C GLY A 20 2.98 -1.32 15.29
N VAL A 21 2.05 -1.12 16.23
CA VAL A 21 0.86 -1.97 16.40
C VAL A 21 -0.02 -2.00 15.15
N ALA A 22 -0.19 -0.85 14.51
CA ALA A 22 -1.05 -0.68 13.36
C ALA A 22 -0.58 0.48 12.47
N LEU A 23 -1.12 0.50 11.26
CA LEU A 23 -1.18 1.69 10.42
C LEU A 23 -2.59 2.25 10.42
N GLY A 24 -2.71 3.54 10.16
CA GLY A 24 -4.02 4.11 9.90
C GLY A 24 -3.97 5.40 9.13
N CYS A 25 -5.15 5.88 8.75
CA CYS A 25 -5.32 7.19 8.16
C CYS A 25 -6.69 7.77 8.43
N ILE A 26 -6.76 9.08 8.29
CA ILE A 26 -7.99 9.86 8.25
C ILE A 26 -8.17 10.35 6.82
N VAL A 27 -9.36 10.15 6.27
CA VAL A 27 -9.75 10.66 4.96
C VAL A 27 -10.86 11.71 5.16
N ASP A 28 -10.53 12.96 4.88
CA ASP A 28 -11.44 14.09 4.93
C ASP A 28 -11.96 14.46 3.53
N GLY A 29 -13.11 15.12 3.49
CA GLY A 29 -13.70 15.67 2.26
C GLY A 29 -14.40 14.63 1.38
N VAL A 30 -14.75 13.48 1.94
CA VAL A 30 -15.59 12.48 1.28
C VAL A 30 -17.05 12.93 1.39
N PRO A 31 -17.78 13.13 0.29
CA PRO A 31 -19.19 13.53 0.36
C PRO A 31 -20.06 12.48 1.05
N PRO A 32 -21.14 12.88 1.75
CA PRO A 32 -22.11 11.94 2.30
C PRO A 32 -22.87 11.18 1.19
N GLY A 33 -23.48 10.05 1.55
CA GLY A 33 -24.39 9.31 0.67
C GLY A 33 -23.72 8.31 -0.27
N ILE A 34 -22.40 8.11 -0.16
CA ILE A 34 -21.66 7.09 -0.91
C ILE A 34 -21.74 5.77 -0.15
N PRO A 35 -22.25 4.67 -0.75
CA PRO A 35 -22.18 3.34 -0.14
C PRO A 35 -20.73 2.93 0.05
N LEU A 36 -20.34 2.49 1.25
CA LEU A 36 -18.98 2.13 1.57
C LEU A 36 -18.93 1.04 2.65
N THR A 37 -18.21 -0.05 2.35
CA THR A 37 -17.87 -1.11 3.30
C THR A 37 -16.38 -1.43 3.23
N GLU A 38 -15.88 -2.24 4.15
CA GLU A 38 -14.47 -2.66 4.20
C GLU A 38 -14.11 -3.53 2.98
N GLU A 39 -15.04 -4.31 2.46
CA GLU A 39 -14.88 -5.14 1.26
C GLU A 39 -14.57 -4.32 0.01
N ASP A 40 -15.15 -3.12 -0.11
CA ASP A 40 -14.86 -2.19 -1.21
C ASP A 40 -13.38 -1.81 -1.26
N LEU A 41 -12.77 -1.66 -0.09
CA LEU A 41 -11.37 -1.28 0.08
C LEU A 41 -10.45 -2.51 -0.04
N GLN A 42 -10.91 -3.66 0.46
CA GLN A 42 -10.13 -4.89 0.55
C GLN A 42 -9.66 -5.37 -0.83
N HIS A 43 -10.46 -5.20 -1.88
CA HIS A 43 -10.06 -5.59 -3.24
C HIS A 43 -8.74 -4.92 -3.70
N ASP A 44 -8.59 -3.61 -3.47
CA ASP A 44 -7.37 -2.91 -3.85
C ASP A 44 -6.21 -3.19 -2.87
N LEU A 45 -6.51 -3.41 -1.59
CA LEU A 45 -5.52 -3.84 -0.59
C LEU A 45 -4.96 -5.24 -0.92
N ASP A 46 -5.80 -6.17 -1.37
CA ASP A 46 -5.37 -7.51 -1.78
C ASP A 46 -4.49 -7.49 -3.03
N ARG A 47 -4.70 -6.54 -3.93
CA ARG A 47 -3.80 -6.31 -5.08
C ARG A 47 -2.45 -5.74 -4.67
N ARG A 48 -2.43 -4.95 -3.59
CA ARG A 48 -1.22 -4.33 -3.03
C ARG A 48 -0.42 -5.30 -2.15
N ARG A 49 -1.11 -6.19 -1.44
CA ARG A 49 -0.51 -6.92 -0.30
C ARG A 49 0.76 -7.68 -0.72
N PRO A 50 1.77 -7.73 0.17
CA PRO A 50 2.99 -8.50 -0.07
C PRO A 50 2.73 -10.01 -0.08
N GLY A 51 3.74 -10.79 -0.48
CA GLY A 51 3.69 -12.26 -0.38
C GLY A 51 2.81 -12.95 -1.43
N THR A 52 2.35 -12.21 -2.45
CA THR A 52 1.54 -12.76 -3.55
C THR A 52 2.37 -13.49 -4.61
N SER A 53 3.69 -13.29 -4.63
CA SER A 53 4.61 -14.02 -5.51
C SER A 53 5.93 -14.35 -4.82
N ARG A 54 6.65 -15.35 -5.37
CA ARG A 54 8.01 -15.71 -4.95
C ARG A 54 9.04 -14.58 -5.06
N TYR A 55 8.70 -13.51 -5.77
CA TYR A 55 9.58 -12.36 -6.02
C TYR A 55 9.27 -11.16 -5.13
N THR A 56 8.24 -11.26 -4.27
CA THR A 56 7.88 -10.23 -3.30
C THR A 56 8.39 -10.60 -1.91
N THR A 57 8.37 -9.64 -0.98
CA THR A 57 8.73 -9.90 0.42
C THR A 57 7.97 -11.10 1.00
N GLN A 58 8.64 -11.84 1.89
CA GLN A 58 8.07 -13.02 2.55
C GLN A 58 7.01 -12.68 3.59
N ARG A 59 6.86 -11.40 3.97
CA ARG A 59 5.86 -10.97 4.94
C ARG A 59 4.46 -11.33 4.47
N ARG A 60 3.67 -11.92 5.37
CA ARG A 60 2.28 -12.28 5.11
C ARG A 60 1.36 -11.39 5.92
N GLU A 61 1.21 -10.16 5.45
CA GLU A 61 0.25 -9.23 6.02
C GLU A 61 -1.08 -9.35 5.27
N PRO A 62 -2.20 -9.65 5.96
CA PRO A 62 -3.50 -9.80 5.29
C PRO A 62 -4.12 -8.45 4.91
N ASP A 63 -3.60 -7.34 5.43
CA ASP A 63 -4.07 -5.98 5.18
C ASP A 63 -5.57 -5.81 5.42
N ARG A 64 -6.07 -6.40 6.50
CA ARG A 64 -7.47 -6.23 6.91
C ARG A 64 -7.68 -4.81 7.37
N VAL A 65 -8.45 -4.06 6.58
CA VAL A 65 -8.85 -2.70 6.93
C VAL A 65 -10.10 -2.71 7.77
N ARG A 66 -10.12 -1.85 8.78
CA ARG A 66 -11.29 -1.55 9.59
C ARG A 66 -11.69 -0.09 9.38
N ILE A 67 -12.97 0.15 9.16
CA ILE A 67 -13.54 1.50 9.13
C ILE A 67 -13.94 1.87 10.57
N LEU A 68 -13.31 2.90 11.12
CA LEU A 68 -13.49 3.34 12.50
C LEU A 68 -14.53 4.46 12.65
N SER A 69 -14.75 5.26 11.59
CA SER A 69 -15.66 6.42 11.62
C SER A 69 -16.08 6.83 10.21
N GLY A 70 -17.01 7.78 10.11
CA GLY A 70 -17.38 8.43 8.84
C GLY A 70 -18.29 7.59 7.94
N VAL A 71 -18.75 6.43 8.43
CA VAL A 71 -19.71 5.53 7.78
C VAL A 71 -20.76 5.11 8.81
N PHE A 72 -22.02 5.17 8.43
CA PHE A 72 -23.17 4.72 9.21
C PHE A 72 -24.13 3.98 8.27
N ASP A 73 -24.64 2.81 8.68
CA ASP A 73 -25.50 1.92 7.87
C ASP A 73 -24.97 1.68 6.44
N GLY A 74 -23.65 1.49 6.33
CA GLY A 74 -22.99 1.21 5.05
C GLY A 74 -22.90 2.41 4.10
N VAL A 75 -23.14 3.63 4.59
CA VAL A 75 -23.11 4.87 3.81
C VAL A 75 -22.25 5.91 4.50
N THR A 76 -21.44 6.62 3.71
CA THR A 76 -20.62 7.73 4.20
C THR A 76 -21.48 8.87 4.75
N THR A 77 -21.04 9.44 5.88
CA THR A 77 -21.77 10.50 6.61
C THR A 77 -21.34 11.90 6.21
N GLY A 78 -20.29 12.05 5.39
CA GLY A 78 -19.67 13.34 5.07
C GLY A 78 -18.62 13.81 6.08
N THR A 79 -18.46 13.09 7.20
CA THR A 79 -17.43 13.38 8.21
C THR A 79 -16.16 12.58 7.93
N SER A 80 -15.10 12.84 8.72
CA SER A 80 -13.81 12.17 8.60
C SER A 80 -13.94 10.64 8.69
N ILE A 81 -13.40 9.94 7.70
CA ILE A 81 -13.34 8.48 7.68
C ILE A 81 -12.01 8.03 8.27
N GLY A 82 -12.06 7.39 9.44
CA GLY A 82 -10.92 6.75 10.07
C GLY A 82 -10.75 5.33 9.55
N LEU A 83 -9.53 4.98 9.15
CA LEU A 83 -9.17 3.65 8.67
C LEU A 83 -8.00 3.10 9.50
N LEU A 84 -8.04 1.81 9.82
CA LEU A 84 -7.00 1.11 10.58
C LEU A 84 -6.66 -0.23 9.95
N ILE A 85 -5.37 -0.56 9.88
CA ILE A 85 -4.86 -1.88 9.50
C ILE A 85 -3.86 -2.33 10.57
N GLU A 86 -4.13 -3.46 11.21
CA GLU A 86 -3.22 -4.04 12.21
C GLU A 86 -2.00 -4.69 11.53
N ASN A 87 -0.82 -4.57 12.17
CA ASN A 87 0.39 -5.26 11.70
C ASN A 87 0.51 -6.60 12.43
N THR A 88 0.50 -7.71 11.68
CA THR A 88 0.43 -9.06 12.24
C THR A 88 1.74 -9.85 12.17
N ASP A 89 2.66 -9.49 11.27
CA ASP A 89 3.93 -10.21 11.04
C ASP A 89 5.14 -9.32 11.38
N GLN A 90 5.16 -8.83 12.63
CA GLN A 90 6.26 -8.01 13.17
C GLN A 90 7.42 -8.90 13.62
N ARG A 91 8.32 -9.24 12.70
CA ARG A 91 9.56 -9.97 13.03
C ARG A 91 10.65 -9.02 13.52
N SER A 92 10.58 -8.61 14.78
CA SER A 92 11.56 -7.70 15.38
C SER A 92 12.96 -8.32 15.52
N GLN A 93 13.08 -9.66 15.55
CA GLN A 93 14.34 -10.36 15.84
C GLN A 93 15.38 -10.34 14.69
N ASP A 94 14.98 -10.10 13.45
CA ASP A 94 15.88 -10.18 12.27
C ASP A 94 16.75 -8.93 12.05
N TYR A 95 16.62 -7.88 12.88
CA TYR A 95 17.19 -6.55 12.60
C TYR A 95 18.31 -6.10 13.55
N GLY A 96 18.78 -6.96 14.46
CA GLY A 96 19.87 -6.62 15.39
C GLY A 96 21.17 -6.19 14.67
N ALA A 97 21.49 -6.85 13.56
CA ALA A 97 22.69 -6.58 12.77
C ALA A 97 22.67 -5.25 12.01
N ILE A 98 21.49 -4.67 11.77
CA ILE A 98 21.36 -3.39 11.04
C ILE A 98 21.21 -2.18 11.95
N LYS A 99 21.23 -2.39 13.28
CA LYS A 99 21.14 -1.31 14.26
C LYS A 99 22.25 -0.27 14.03
N ASP A 100 23.47 -0.73 13.77
CA ASP A 100 24.65 0.13 13.66
C ASP A 100 25.07 0.40 12.20
N LEU A 101 24.20 0.07 11.23
CA LEU A 101 24.47 0.23 9.79
C LEU A 101 23.41 1.10 9.12
N PHE A 102 23.82 1.91 8.15
CA PHE A 102 22.92 2.61 7.24
C PHE A 102 22.84 1.85 5.92
N ARG A 103 21.63 1.47 5.48
CA ARG A 103 21.46 0.72 4.24
C ARG A 103 21.52 1.67 3.05
N PRO A 104 22.38 1.44 2.04
CA PRO A 104 22.41 2.24 0.83
C PRO A 104 21.03 2.31 0.16
N GLY A 105 20.60 3.51 -0.23
CA GLY A 105 19.28 3.74 -0.86
C GLY A 105 18.09 3.77 0.11
N HIS A 106 18.30 3.55 1.40
CA HIS A 106 17.26 3.70 2.43
C HIS A 106 17.36 5.06 3.15
N ALA A 107 16.27 5.42 3.83
CA ALA A 107 16.16 6.70 4.53
C ALA A 107 16.92 6.75 5.88
N ASP A 108 17.63 5.66 6.26
CA ASP A 108 18.23 5.47 7.59
C ASP A 108 19.07 6.67 8.04
N TYR A 109 20.11 7.01 7.27
CA TYR A 109 21.01 8.12 7.58
C TYR A 109 20.26 9.47 7.64
N THR A 110 19.43 9.75 6.63
CA THR A 110 18.70 11.03 6.56
C THR A 110 17.72 11.22 7.72
N TYR A 111 17.09 10.15 8.21
CA TYR A 111 16.19 10.20 9.36
C TYR A 111 16.97 10.47 10.64
N GLU A 112 18.10 9.79 10.84
CA GLU A 112 18.93 10.01 12.02
C GLU A 112 19.51 11.42 12.05
N GLN A 113 20.02 11.93 10.91
CA GLN A 113 20.53 13.30 10.83
C GLN A 113 19.44 14.35 11.05
N LYS A 114 18.21 14.12 10.57
CA LYS A 114 17.11 15.08 10.68
C LYS A 114 16.45 15.07 12.06
N TYR A 115 16.26 13.89 12.65
CA TYR A 115 15.43 13.71 13.84
C TYR A 115 16.22 13.25 15.07
N GLY A 116 17.49 12.89 14.94
CA GLY A 116 18.34 12.36 16.02
C GLY A 116 17.97 10.93 16.46
N VAL A 117 16.89 10.37 15.94
CA VAL A 117 16.38 9.04 16.31
C VAL A 117 15.94 8.26 15.06
N ARG A 118 16.27 6.97 15.05
CA ARG A 118 15.97 6.05 13.95
C ARG A 118 15.38 4.75 14.49
N ASP A 119 14.23 4.34 13.94
CA ASP A 119 13.70 2.99 14.19
C ASP A 119 14.41 1.97 13.29
N TYR A 120 15.49 1.41 13.81
CA TYR A 120 16.33 0.42 13.11
C TYR A 120 15.64 -0.92 12.88
N ARG A 121 14.49 -1.20 13.52
CA ARG A 121 13.77 -2.47 13.34
C ARG A 121 13.17 -2.60 11.95
N GLY A 122 13.29 -1.59 11.08
CA GLY A 122 12.82 -1.63 9.70
C GLY A 122 13.02 -0.31 8.97
N GLY A 123 12.05 0.07 8.15
CA GLY A 123 12.00 1.41 7.54
C GLY A 123 11.25 2.45 8.40
N GLY A 124 10.71 2.03 9.56
CA GLY A 124 9.83 2.87 10.39
C GLY A 124 8.73 3.51 9.56
N ARG A 125 8.67 4.85 9.61
CA ARG A 125 7.74 5.68 8.84
C ARG A 125 8.04 5.76 7.34
N SER A 126 9.30 5.58 6.94
CA SER A 126 9.71 5.60 5.52
C SER A 126 9.40 4.29 4.78
N SER A 127 8.91 3.29 5.51
CA SER A 127 8.58 1.98 4.95
C SER A 127 7.45 2.04 3.94
N ALA A 128 7.56 1.21 2.89
CA ALA A 128 6.48 0.97 1.92
C ALA A 128 5.20 0.43 2.58
N ARG A 129 5.23 0.01 3.86
CA ARG A 129 4.04 -0.37 4.64
C ARG A 129 2.99 0.75 4.64
N GLU A 130 3.41 2.01 4.74
CA GLU A 130 2.52 3.19 4.75
C GLU A 130 1.62 3.26 3.50
N THR A 131 2.07 2.72 2.36
CA THR A 131 1.28 2.69 1.13
C THR A 131 -0.03 1.91 1.25
N ALA A 132 -0.17 1.01 2.23
CA ALA A 132 -1.43 0.34 2.52
C ALA A 132 -2.54 1.35 2.79
N MET A 133 -2.25 2.40 3.57
CA MET A 133 -3.25 3.42 3.88
C MET A 133 -3.56 4.32 2.69
N ARG A 134 -2.55 4.58 1.83
CA ARG A 134 -2.78 5.30 0.57
C ARG A 134 -3.68 4.52 -0.38
N VAL A 135 -3.52 3.20 -0.45
CA VAL A 135 -4.36 2.32 -1.27
C VAL A 135 -5.78 2.29 -0.72
N ALA A 136 -5.96 2.14 0.60
CA ALA A 136 -7.28 2.17 1.22
C ALA A 136 -8.01 3.51 0.96
N ALA A 137 -7.34 4.64 1.18
CA ALA A 137 -7.91 5.95 0.86
C ALA A 137 -8.17 6.13 -0.64
N GLY A 138 -7.27 5.63 -1.48
CA GLY A 138 -7.42 5.64 -2.94
C GLY A 138 -8.62 4.83 -3.44
N ALA A 139 -8.97 3.73 -2.77
CA ALA A 139 -10.16 2.95 -3.09
C ALA A 139 -11.46 3.74 -2.84
N ILE A 140 -11.52 4.55 -1.77
CA ILE A 140 -12.63 5.50 -1.53
C ILE A 140 -12.73 6.50 -2.67
N ALA A 141 -11.60 7.13 -3.05
CA ALA A 141 -11.57 8.10 -4.15
C ALA A 141 -12.01 7.46 -5.48
N LYS A 142 -11.52 6.25 -5.79
CA LYS A 142 -11.91 5.49 -7.00
C LYS A 142 -13.40 5.20 -7.01
N LYS A 143 -13.96 4.74 -5.89
CA LYS A 143 -15.40 4.44 -5.78
C LYS A 143 -16.25 5.68 -6.01
N TYR A 144 -15.85 6.83 -5.43
CA TYR A 144 -16.53 8.10 -5.68
C TYR A 144 -16.47 8.52 -7.16
N LEU A 145 -15.28 8.48 -7.76
CA LEU A 145 -15.07 8.84 -9.16
C LEU A 145 -15.88 7.98 -10.13
N GLU A 146 -15.97 6.67 -9.86
CA GLU A 146 -16.76 5.75 -10.66
C GLU A 146 -18.27 6.02 -10.52
N LEU A 147 -18.76 6.18 -9.30
CA LEU A 147 -20.20 6.39 -9.05
C LEU A 147 -20.71 7.76 -9.52
N LYS A 148 -19.92 8.83 -9.37
CA LYS A 148 -20.35 10.18 -9.72
C LYS A 148 -20.06 10.57 -11.16
N PHE A 149 -18.96 10.07 -11.72
CA PHE A 149 -18.47 10.53 -13.03
C PHE A 149 -18.19 9.40 -14.02
N GLY A 150 -18.40 8.14 -13.64
CA GLY A 150 -18.06 6.99 -14.50
C GLY A 150 -16.56 6.84 -14.76
N VAL A 151 -15.71 7.51 -13.97
CA VAL A 151 -14.25 7.54 -14.18
C VAL A 151 -13.61 6.28 -13.59
N LYS A 152 -12.83 5.57 -14.42
CA LYS A 152 -12.09 4.37 -14.02
C LYS A 152 -10.59 4.61 -14.02
N VAL A 153 -9.96 4.41 -12.87
CA VAL A 153 -8.50 4.53 -12.71
C VAL A 153 -7.86 3.14 -12.76
N ARG A 154 -6.89 2.96 -13.66
CA ARG A 154 -6.19 1.69 -13.90
C ARG A 154 -4.69 1.90 -14.01
N GLY A 155 -3.92 0.87 -13.67
CA GLY A 155 -2.47 0.85 -13.81
C GLY A 155 -1.97 -0.51 -14.26
N TYR A 156 -0.86 -0.53 -14.98
CA TYR A 156 -0.19 -1.75 -15.45
C TYR A 156 1.33 -1.55 -15.42
N LEU A 157 2.07 -2.66 -15.44
CA LEU A 157 3.52 -2.67 -15.49
C LEU A 157 3.98 -2.53 -16.95
N ALA A 158 4.55 -1.39 -17.31
CA ALA A 158 5.07 -1.13 -18.65
C ALA A 158 6.51 -1.65 -18.84
N GLN A 159 7.32 -1.73 -17.78
CA GLN A 159 8.74 -2.10 -17.90
C GLN A 159 9.32 -2.61 -16.57
N ILE A 160 10.24 -3.58 -16.63
CA ILE A 160 11.14 -3.98 -15.52
C ILE A 160 12.56 -4.08 -16.07
N GLY A 161 13.50 -3.30 -15.52
CA GLY A 161 14.86 -3.24 -16.06
C GLY A 161 14.81 -2.88 -17.55
N ASP A 162 15.51 -3.64 -18.39
CA ASP A 162 15.53 -3.43 -19.83
C ASP A 162 14.37 -4.12 -20.58
N VAL A 163 13.47 -4.80 -19.85
CA VAL A 163 12.35 -5.56 -20.44
C VAL A 163 11.09 -4.71 -20.48
N THR A 164 10.68 -4.32 -21.68
CA THR A 164 9.45 -3.53 -21.94
C THR A 164 8.25 -4.42 -22.24
N CYS A 165 7.06 -3.97 -21.84
CA CYS A 165 5.78 -4.66 -22.04
C CYS A 165 4.74 -3.69 -22.60
N GLU A 166 4.20 -4.00 -23.77
CA GLU A 166 3.11 -3.25 -24.37
C GLU A 166 1.75 -3.68 -23.81
N LEU A 167 0.92 -2.70 -23.44
CA LEU A 167 -0.46 -2.96 -23.05
C LEU A 167 -1.31 -3.25 -24.29
N LYS A 168 -1.65 -4.52 -24.49
CA LYS A 168 -2.50 -4.95 -25.61
C LYS A 168 -3.99 -4.93 -25.27
N ASP A 169 -4.35 -5.27 -24.04
CA ASP A 169 -5.75 -5.40 -23.61
C ASP A 169 -5.88 -5.32 -22.09
N TRP A 170 -6.79 -4.46 -21.62
CA TRP A 170 -7.11 -4.30 -20.20
C TRP A 170 -7.75 -5.55 -19.58
N SER A 171 -8.44 -6.38 -20.36
CA SER A 171 -9.08 -7.61 -19.88
C SER A 171 -8.07 -8.63 -19.33
N ARG A 172 -6.82 -8.55 -19.79
CA ARG A 172 -5.76 -9.50 -19.43
C ARG A 172 -5.18 -9.24 -18.04
N LEU A 173 -5.39 -8.05 -17.48
CA LEU A 173 -4.82 -7.64 -16.19
C LEU A 173 -5.59 -8.19 -14.98
N SER A 174 -6.85 -8.60 -15.13
CA SER A 174 -7.62 -9.23 -14.05
C SER A 174 -7.31 -10.72 -13.88
N ARG A 175 -6.58 -11.32 -14.83
CA ARG A 175 -6.20 -12.73 -14.85
C ARG A 175 -4.82 -12.94 -14.25
N THR A 176 -4.59 -12.53 -13.01
CA THR A 176 -3.42 -12.97 -12.25
C THR A 176 -3.64 -14.40 -11.74
N ARG A 177 -3.80 -15.36 -12.65
CA ARG A 177 -3.53 -16.77 -12.32
C ARG A 177 -2.02 -16.89 -12.20
N SER A 178 -1.55 -17.26 -11.02
CA SER A 178 -0.16 -17.55 -10.64
C SER A 178 0.52 -18.67 -11.45
N SER A 179 0.05 -18.99 -12.65
CA SER A 179 0.63 -19.96 -13.56
C SER A 179 1.25 -19.28 -14.77
N ALA A 180 2.24 -18.39 -14.55
CA ALA A 180 3.24 -18.14 -15.58
C ALA A 180 4.17 -19.36 -15.61
N ARG A 181 3.69 -20.46 -16.22
CA ARG A 181 4.54 -21.55 -16.66
C ARG A 181 5.26 -21.05 -17.91
N THR A 182 6.24 -20.16 -17.74
CA THR A 182 7.19 -19.82 -18.80
C THR A 182 8.01 -21.06 -19.08
N ARG A 183 7.54 -21.85 -20.05
CA ARG A 183 8.31 -22.93 -20.67
C ARG A 183 9.27 -22.25 -21.64
N THR A 184 10.35 -21.67 -21.10
CA THR A 184 11.45 -21.12 -21.90
C THR A 184 12.71 -21.81 -21.42
N SER A 185 13.30 -22.60 -22.32
CA SER A 185 14.53 -23.34 -22.09
C SER A 185 15.67 -22.39 -21.72
N TRP A 186 16.10 -22.45 -20.45
CA TRP A 186 17.35 -21.84 -20.01
C TRP A 186 18.50 -22.63 -20.62
N LYS A 187 19.08 -22.14 -21.71
CA LYS A 187 20.42 -22.54 -22.10
C LYS A 187 21.40 -21.94 -21.09
N ARG A 188 22.07 -22.84 -20.39
CA ARG A 188 23.18 -22.67 -19.44
C ARG A 188 24.16 -21.61 -19.96
N TRP A 189 24.38 -20.55 -19.18
CA TRP A 189 25.58 -19.72 -19.30
C TRP A 189 26.58 -20.25 -18.27
N THR A 190 27.49 -21.08 -18.75
CA THR A 190 28.79 -21.33 -18.13
C THR A 190 29.82 -20.84 -19.13
N ASN A 191 30.60 -19.84 -18.72
CA ASN A 191 32.04 -19.77 -18.97
C ASN A 191 32.68 -19.38 -17.65
#